data_AF-A0AAD2F3X2-F1
#
_entry.id   AF-A0AAD2F3X2-F1
#
_cell.length_a   1.000
_cell.length_b   1.000
_cell.length_c   1.000
_cell.angle_alpha   90.00
_cell.angle_beta   90.00
_cell.angle_gamma   90.00
#
_symmetry.space_group_name_H-M   'P 1'
#
loop_
_entity.id
_entity.type
_entity.pdbx_description
1 polymer ?
#
loop_
_entity_poly.entity_id
_entity_poly.type
_entity_poly.pdbx_seq_one_letter_code
_entity_poly.pdbx_strand_id
1 'polypeptide(L)' 'MTTVIVNLANKENIHEAAVTIDKVRWGHNGHASLGQGHNVPAGTYTARIYSGGKELKTKEVTVPTAGPVTFNLSAD' A
#
# COMPACT_ATOMS: atom_id res chain seq x y z
N MET A 1 -11.57 1.58 12.66
CA MET A 1 -10.54 1.11 11.70
C MET A 1 -11.22 0.91 10.36
N THR A 2 -10.51 1.16 9.26
CA THR A 2 -11.03 1.15 7.89
C THR A 2 -10.33 0.06 7.11
N THR A 3 -11.08 -0.71 6.32
CA THR A 3 -10.49 -1.72 5.42
C THR A 3 -9.83 -1.01 4.24
N VAL A 4 -8.51 -1.12 4.15
CA VAL A 4 -7.70 -0.55 3.06
C VAL A 4 -7.28 -1.68 2.13
N ILE A 5 -7.54 -1.51 0.84
CA ILE A 5 -7.08 -2.39 -0.23
C ILE A 5 -6.01 -1.64 -1.01
N VAL A 6 -4.81 -2.22 -1.15
CA VAL A 6 -3.72 -1.60 -1.92
C VAL A 6 -3.46 -2.37 -3.19
N ASN A 7 -3.59 -1.68 -4.32
CA ASN A 7 -3.19 -2.16 -5.63
C ASN A 7 -1.98 -1.38 -6.13
N LEU A 8 -1.06 -2.05 -6.80
CA LEU A 8 0.10 -1.44 -7.42
C LEU A 8 -0.01 -1.58 -8.95
N ALA A 9 -0.13 -0.46 -9.64
CA ALA A 9 -0.02 -0.36 -11.09
C ALA A 9 1.43 -0.61 -11.52
N ASN A 10 1.63 -1.13 -12.74
CA ASN A 10 2.94 -1.43 -13.35
C ASN A 10 3.83 -2.39 -12.55
N LYS A 11 3.24 -3.37 -11.83
CA LYS A 11 3.96 -4.43 -11.11
C LYS A 11 5.00 -5.20 -11.95
N GLU A 12 4.86 -5.20 -13.28
CA GLU A 12 5.69 -5.97 -14.21
C GLU A 12 7.15 -5.48 -14.26
N ASN A 13 7.41 -4.23 -13.86
CA ASN A 13 8.77 -3.67 -13.77
C ASN A 13 9.31 -3.61 -12.33
N ILE A 14 8.58 -4.18 -11.36
CA ILE A 14 8.89 -4.06 -9.92
C ILE A 14 9.20 -5.45 -9.39
N HIS A 15 10.49 -5.72 -9.14
CA HIS A 15 10.92 -6.95 -8.50
C HIS A 15 10.49 -6.94 -7.03
N GLU A 16 9.89 -8.01 -6.51
CA GLU A 16 9.51 -8.11 -5.09
C GLU A 16 8.70 -6.89 -4.59
N ALA A 17 7.68 -6.52 -5.36
CA ALA A 17 6.85 -5.35 -5.09
C ALA A 17 6.22 -5.37 -3.70
N ALA A 18 6.37 -4.29 -2.95
CA ALA A 18 5.68 -4.09 -1.68
C ALA A 18 5.25 -2.65 -1.47
N VAL A 19 4.20 -2.45 -0.68
CA VAL A 19 3.72 -1.13 -0.26
C VAL A 19 3.53 -1.12 1.24
N THR A 20 3.96 -0.06 1.93
CA THR A 20 3.62 0.15 3.33
C THR A 20 2.71 1.35 3.52
N ILE A 21 1.65 1.21 4.32
CA ILE A 21 0.82 2.30 4.83
C ILE A 21 0.67 2.06 6.34
N ASP A 22 1.00 3.05 7.16
CA ASP A 22 1.13 2.89 8.61
C ASP A 22 2.09 1.72 8.97
N LYS A 23 1.64 0.76 9.77
CA LYS A 23 2.38 -0.45 10.18
C LYS A 23 2.09 -1.65 9.26
N VAL A 24 1.26 -1.46 8.25
CA VAL A 24 0.84 -2.54 7.35
C VAL A 24 1.73 -2.55 6.11
N ARG A 25 2.14 -3.76 5.71
CA ARG A 25 2.87 -4.02 4.47
C ARG A 25 2.05 -4.94 3.58
N TRP A 26 1.78 -4.51 2.34
CA TRP A 26 1.21 -5.32 1.28
C TRP A 26 2.32 -5.78 0.32
N GLY A 27 2.20 -6.98 -0.23
CA GLY A 27 3.13 -7.52 -1.23
C GLY A 27 4.28 -8.31 -0.61
N HIS A 28 5.48 -8.20 -1.18
CA HIS A 28 6.62 -9.04 -0.80
C HIS A 28 6.96 -8.96 0.70
N ASN A 29 6.94 -10.13 1.34
CA ASN A 29 7.08 -10.32 2.80
C ASN A 29 6.13 -9.44 3.63
N GLY A 30 4.98 -9.08 3.06
CA GLY A 30 3.95 -8.30 3.71
C GLY A 30 2.96 -9.14 4.51
N HIS A 31 2.28 -8.50 5.47
CA HIS A 31 1.17 -9.10 6.20
C HIS A 31 -0.07 -9.36 5.31
N ALA A 32 -0.16 -8.64 4.19
CA ALA A 32 -1.25 -8.78 3.23
C ALA A 32 -0.71 -8.91 1.81
N SER A 33 -1.45 -9.59 0.94
CA SER A 33 -1.16 -9.58 -0.50
C SER A 33 -1.68 -8.29 -1.15
N LEU A 34 -1.04 -7.80 -2.21
CA LEU A 34 -1.61 -6.71 -3.02
C LEU A 34 -3.02 -7.11 -3.52
N GLY A 35 -3.97 -6.18 -3.43
CA GLY A 35 -5.39 -6.42 -3.71
C GLY A 35 -6.18 -7.02 -2.53
N GLN A 36 -5.52 -7.42 -1.44
CA GLN A 36 -6.18 -7.89 -0.23
C GLN A 36 -6.47 -6.72 0.73
N GLY A 37 -7.68 -6.70 1.28
CA GLY A 37 -8.07 -5.71 2.29
C GLY A 37 -7.40 -5.97 3.64
N HIS A 38 -6.95 -4.91 4.31
CA HIS A 38 -6.48 -4.98 5.69
C HIS A 38 -6.89 -3.74 6.49
N ASN A 39 -7.05 -3.88 7.80
CA ASN A 39 -7.54 -2.80 8.65
C ASN A 39 -6.42 -1.81 8.98
N VAL A 40 -6.66 -0.54 8.67
CA VAL A 40 -5.79 0.59 9.01
C VAL A 40 -6.63 1.61 9.78
N PRO A 41 -6.09 2.24 10.85
CA PRO A 41 -6.76 3.38 11.47
C PRO A 41 -7.00 4.52 10.46
N ALA A 42 -8.03 5.32 10.70
CA ALA A 42 -8.28 6.49 9.87
C ALA A 42 -7.22 7.55 10.15
N GLY A 43 -6.75 8.23 9.10
CA GLY A 43 -5.65 9.18 9.19
C GLY A 43 -4.95 9.40 7.87
N THR A 44 -4.05 10.38 7.85
CA THR A 44 -3.17 10.65 6.72
C THR A 44 -1.84 9.94 6.93
N TYR A 45 -1.40 9.19 5.93
CA TYR A 45 -0.19 8.38 5.98
C TYR A 45 0.67 8.59 4.73
N THR A 46 1.96 8.36 4.88
CA THR A 46 2.87 8.21 3.73
C THR A 46 2.86 6.76 3.27
N ALA A 47 2.22 6.49 2.13
CA ALA A 47 2.37 5.23 1.42
C ALA A 47 3.77 5.16 0.79
N ARG A 48 4.51 4.09 1.05
CA ARG A 48 5.87 3.88 0.50
C ARG A 48 5.88 2.64 -0.36
N ILE A 49 6.40 2.76 -1.57
CA ILE A 49 6.45 1.70 -2.58
C ILE A 49 7.88 1.18 -2.64
N TYR A 50 8.04 -0.14 -2.63
CA TYR A 50 9.33 -0.82 -2.61
C TYR A 50 9.49 -1.78 -3.79
N SER A 51 10.73 -1.95 -4.24
CA SER A 51 11.19 -2.91 -5.25
C SER A 51 12.52 -3.52 -4.81
N GLY A 52 12.62 -4.84 -4.69
CA GLY A 52 13.83 -5.55 -4.25
C GLY A 52 14.34 -5.04 -2.90
N GLY A 53 13.42 -4.70 -1.99
CA GLY A 53 13.74 -4.11 -0.68
C GLY A 53 14.11 -2.63 -0.67
N LYS A 54 14.26 -1.97 -1.82
CA LYS A 54 14.55 -0.53 -1.92
C LYS A 54 13.27 0.29 -2.06
N GLU A 55 13.21 1.43 -1.38
CA GLU A 55 12.12 2.40 -1.58
C GLU A 55 12.27 3.05 -2.96
N LEU A 56 11.20 3.01 -3.76
CA LEU A 56 11.13 3.65 -5.08
C LEU A 56 10.43 5.01 -5.01
N LYS A 57 9.32 5.08 -4.27
CA LYS A 57 8.42 6.25 -4.29
C LYS A 57 7.65 6.34 -2.98
N THR A 58 7.32 7.57 -2.61
CA THR A 58 6.40 7.87 -1.51
C THR A 58 5.22 8.69 -2.00
N LYS A 59 4.03 8.44 -1.47
CA LYS A 59 2.81 9.19 -1.79
C LYS A 59 1.98 9.39 -0.52
N GLU A 60 1.46 10.59 -0.31
CA GLU A 60 0.50 10.83 0.76
C GLU A 60 -0.85 10.20 0.41
N VAL A 61 -1.45 9.49 1.37
CA VAL A 61 -2.77 8.87 1.25
C VAL A 61 -3.59 9.13 2.50
N THR A 62 -4.88 9.34 2.34
CA THR A 62 -5.82 9.59 3.44
C THR A 62 -6.77 8.41 3.57
N VAL A 63 -6.69 7.71 4.71
CA VAL A 63 -7.62 6.64 5.07
C VAL A 63 -8.86 7.28 5.71
N PRO A 64 -10.06 7.13 5.12
CA PRO A 64 -11.27 7.75 5.62
C PRO A 64 -11.74 7.10 6.93
N THR A 65 -12.59 7.80 7.66
CA THR A 65 -13.19 7.31 8.92
C THR A 65 -14.26 6.23 8.71
N ALA A 66 -14.79 6.09 7.49
CA ALA A 66 -15.87 5.16 7.17
C ALA A 66 -15.71 4.51 5.79
N GLY A 67 -16.18 3.27 5.70
CA GLY A 67 -16.20 2.46 4.48
C GLY A 67 -14.84 1.90 4.07
N PRO A 68 -14.78 0.83 3.28
CA PRO A 68 -13.53 0.37 2.70
C PRO A 68 -12.98 1.42 1.71
N VAL A 69 -11.66 1.52 1.62
CA VAL A 69 -10.96 2.37 0.64
C VAL A 69 -9.99 1.54 -0.17
N THR A 70 -9.89 1.85 -1.46
CA THR A 70 -8.91 1.23 -2.36
C THR A 70 -7.91 2.29 -2.81
N PHE A 71 -6.62 2.02 -2.61
CA PHE A 71 -5.54 2.84 -3.16
C PHE A 71 -4.92 2.13 -4.35
N ASN A 72 -5.02 2.77 -5.52
CA ASN A 72 -4.29 2.38 -6.72
C ASN A 72 -3.04 3.25 -6.82
N LEU A 73 -1.89 2.67 -6.46
CA LEU A 73 -0.59 3.35 -6.41
C LEU A 73 0.26 2.97 -7.62
N SER A 74 1.20 3.82 -7.99
CA SER A 74 2.15 3.59 -9.09
C SER A 74 3.56 3.98 -8.63
N ALA A 75 4.57 3.23 -9.09
CA ALA A 75 5.98 3.52 -8.79
C ALA A 75 6.64 4.51 -9.78
N ASP A 76 5.93 4.87 -10.86
CA ASP A 76 6.32 5.89 -11.85
C ASP A 76 6.27 7.31 -11.24
#